data_AF-A0A2T4IIE8-F1
#
_entry.id   AF-A0A2T4IIE8-F1
#
_cell.length_a   1.000
_cell.length_b   1.000
_cell.length_c   1.000
_cell.angle_alpha   90.00
_cell.angle_beta   90.00
_cell.angle_gamma   90.00
#
_symmetry.space_group_name_H-M   'P 1'
#
loop_
_entity.id
_entity.type
_entity.pdbx_description
1 polymer ?
#
loop_
_entity_poly.entity_id
_entity_poly.type
_entity_poly.pdbx_seq_one_letter_code
_entity_poly.pdbx_strand_id
1 'polypeptide(L)' 'MRESRDYLEMSFRSIQCFSNDGKLDAEELGKIMAIAERDGVIDPNEIRVLRSIISKIQPAEVDEAMKQRLAEISRKIS' A
#
# COMPACT_ATOMS: atom_id res chain seq x y z
N MET A 1 22.77 8.41 -4.55
CA MET A 1 21.37 7.94 -4.64
C MET A 1 20.62 8.54 -3.46
N ARG A 2 19.57 9.33 -3.69
CA ARG A 2 18.62 9.67 -2.63
C ARG A 2 17.74 8.44 -2.47
N GLU A 3 17.97 7.64 -1.44
CA GLU A 3 16.98 6.64 -1.05
C GLU A 3 15.70 7.40 -0.69
N SER A 4 14.65 7.16 -1.46
CA SER A 4 13.37 7.77 -1.18
C SER A 4 12.84 7.17 0.13
N ARG A 5 12.50 8.04 1.08
CA ARG A 5 12.03 7.62 2.42
C ARG A 5 10.54 7.31 2.43
N ASP A 6 9.96 7.15 1.25
CA ASP A 6 8.54 6.95 1.03
C ASP A 6 8.07 5.62 1.66
N TYR A 7 8.91 4.58 1.68
CA TYR A 7 8.63 3.33 2.43
C TYR A 7 8.39 3.54 3.94
N LEU A 8 9.03 4.54 4.57
CA LEU A 8 8.79 4.89 5.98
C LEU A 8 7.42 5.57 6.13
N GLU A 9 7.07 6.47 5.20
CA GLU A 9 5.78 7.15 5.21
C GLU A 9 4.63 6.16 4.93
N MET A 10 4.82 5.24 3.98
CA MET A 10 3.88 4.14 3.72
C MET A 10 3.69 3.24 4.93
N SER A 11 4.79 2.88 5.61
CA SER A 11 4.73 2.07 6.83
C SER A 11 3.98 2.79 7.95
N PHE A 12 4.26 4.08 8.14
CA PHE A 12 3.59 4.91 9.14
C PHE A 12 2.10 5.06 8.84
N ARG A 13 1.74 5.36 7.59
CA ARG A 13 0.34 5.45 7.17
C ARG A 13 -0.40 4.14 7.31
N SER A 14 0.23 3.03 6.94
CA SER A 14 -0.37 1.71 7.14
C SER A 14 -0.72 1.47 8.62
N ILE A 15 0.20 1.80 9.53
CA ILE A 15 -0.06 1.67 10.97
C ILE A 15 -1.25 2.55 11.39
N GLN A 16 -1.35 3.79 10.87
CA GLN A 16 -2.47 4.67 11.17
C GLN A 16 -3.81 4.15 10.66
N CYS A 17 -3.87 3.61 9.45
CA CYS A 17 -5.08 2.97 8.87
C CYS A 17 -5.56 1.83 9.78
N PHE A 18 -4.66 0.90 10.13
CA PHE A 18 -4.97 -0.19 11.05
C PHE A 18 -5.27 0.27 12.49
N SER A 19 -4.80 1.45 12.92
CA SER A 19 -5.05 1.94 14.27
C SER A 19 -6.40 2.66 14.42
N ASN A 20 -7.00 3.14 13.33
CA ASN A 20 -8.22 3.94 13.38
C ASN A 20 -9.50 3.09 13.35
N ASP A 21 -9.62 2.19 12.37
CA ASP A 21 -10.77 1.28 12.22
C ASP A 21 -10.38 -0.20 12.43
N GLY A 22 -9.09 -0.52 12.39
CA GLY A 22 -8.62 -1.91 12.37
C GLY A 22 -8.61 -2.54 10.98
N LYS A 23 -9.07 -1.79 9.97
CA LYS A 23 -9.32 -2.24 8.61
C LYS A 23 -8.52 -1.41 7.62
N LEU A 24 -8.35 -1.95 6.42
CA LEU A 24 -7.69 -1.25 5.33
C LEU A 24 -8.57 -1.27 4.09
N ASP A 25 -9.11 -0.10 3.75
CA ASP A 25 -10.01 0.08 2.61
C ASP A 25 -9.27 0.43 1.32
N ALA A 26 -9.98 0.31 0.19
CA ALA A 26 -9.45 0.64 -1.14
C ALA A 26 -8.93 2.08 -1.27
N GLU A 27 -9.56 3.04 -0.58
CA GLU A 27 -9.10 4.43 -0.55
C GLU A 27 -7.78 4.59 0.22
N GLU A 28 -7.63 3.86 1.32
CA GLU A 28 -6.41 3.92 2.15
C GLU A 28 -5.24 3.27 1.43
N LEU A 29 -5.46 2.11 0.82
CA LEU A 29 -4.48 1.46 -0.05
C LEU A 29 -4.08 2.39 -1.21
N GLY A 30 -5.04 3.09 -1.81
CA GLY A 30 -4.78 4.08 -2.86
C GLY A 30 -3.91 5.25 -2.39
N LYS A 31 -4.10 5.74 -1.15
CA LYS A 31 -3.25 6.79 -0.56
C LYS A 31 -1.83 6.31 -0.33
N ILE A 32 -1.65 5.06 0.10
CA ILE A 32 -0.32 4.45 0.28
C ILE A 32 0.36 4.29 -1.08
N MET A 33 -0.40 3.86 -2.09
CA MET A 33 0.12 3.72 -3.45
C MET A 33 0.55 5.07 -4.04
N ALA A 34 -0.23 6.14 -3.82
CA ALA A 34 0.13 7.48 -4.29
C ALA A 34 1.46 8.00 -3.70
N ILE A 35 1.88 7.49 -2.54
CA ILE A 35 3.18 7.80 -1.94
C ILE A 35 4.29 7.04 -2.68
N ALA A 36 4.09 5.74 -2.91
CA ALA A 36 5.02 4.92 -3.69
C ALA A 36 5.18 5.40 -5.15
N GLU A 37 4.15 6.05 -5.70
CA GLU A 37 4.20 6.60 -7.05
C GLU A 37 4.72 8.04 -7.10
N ARG A 38 5.01 8.66 -5.95
CA ARG A 38 5.31 10.10 -5.87
C ARG A 38 6.62 10.46 -6.56
N ASP A 39 7.61 9.58 -6.49
CA ASP A 39 8.91 9.72 -7.14
C ASP A 39 8.93 9.07 -8.55
N GLY A 40 7.84 8.40 -8.94
CA GLY A 40 7.66 7.71 -10.21
C GLY A 40 8.36 6.36 -10.31
N VAL A 41 9.02 5.88 -9.25
CA VAL A 41 9.78 4.63 -9.26
C VAL A 41 9.53 3.85 -7.98
N ILE A 42 8.77 2.76 -8.07
CA ILE A 42 8.53 1.90 -6.91
C ILE A 42 9.78 1.06 -6.64
N ASP A 43 10.45 1.33 -5.52
CA ASP A 43 11.69 0.66 -5.15
C ASP A 43 11.45 -0.65 -4.35
N PRO A 44 12.45 -1.55 -4.25
CA PRO A 44 12.27 -2.83 -3.55
C PRO A 44 11.80 -2.72 -2.10
N ASN A 45 12.14 -1.66 -1.38
CA ASN A 45 11.68 -1.43 -0.01
C ASN A 45 10.18 -1.12 0.02
N GLU A 46 9.69 -0.31 -0.91
CA GLU A 46 8.28 0.02 -1.04
C GLU A 46 7.46 -1.21 -1.44
N ILE A 47 7.98 -2.02 -2.38
CA ILE A 47 7.35 -3.30 -2.75
C ILE A 47 7.21 -4.21 -1.52
N ARG A 48 8.24 -4.27 -0.66
CA ARG A 48 8.18 -5.07 0.58
C ARG A 48 7.11 -4.54 1.54
N VAL A 49 7.00 -3.22 1.68
CA VAL A 49 5.98 -2.59 2.52
C VAL A 49 4.58 -2.85 1.94
N LEU A 50 4.36 -2.65 0.64
CA LEU A 50 3.09 -2.95 -0.04
C LEU A 50 2.69 -4.40 0.15
N ARG A 51 3.60 -5.35 -0.07
CA ARG A 51 3.32 -6.77 0.15
C ARG A 51 2.98 -7.09 1.60
N SER A 52 3.67 -6.47 2.55
CA SER A 52 3.39 -6.63 3.99
C SER A 52 1.99 -6.11 4.34
N ILE A 53 1.59 -4.97 3.78
CA ILE A 53 0.25 -4.40 3.96
C ILE A 53 -0.80 -5.33 3.36
N ILE A 54 -0.59 -5.75 2.10
CA ILE A 54 -1.54 -6.62 1.38
C ILE A 54 -1.74 -7.94 2.12
N SER A 55 -0.67 -8.50 2.67
CA SER A 55 -0.72 -9.74 3.44
C SER A 55 -1.50 -9.63 4.76
N LYS A 56 -1.74 -8.42 5.26
CA LYS A 56 -2.51 -8.18 6.49
C LYS A 56 -4.00 -7.98 6.24
N ILE A 57 -4.39 -7.68 5.00
CA ILE A 57 -5.79 -7.50 4.63
C ILE A 57 -6.52 -8.82 4.79
N GLN A 58 -7.64 -8.81 5.51
CA GLN A 58 -8.50 -9.98 5.62
C GLN A 58 -9.27 -10.18 4.31
N PRO A 59 -9.45 -11.42 3.82
CA PRO A 59 -10.24 -11.68 2.62
C PRO A 59 -11.69 -11.21 2.74
N ALA A 60 -12.21 -11.07 3.96
CA ALA A 60 -13.53 -10.51 4.24
C ALA A 60 -13.63 -8.99 3.96
N GLU A 61 -12.50 -8.30 3.87
CA GLU A 61 -12.39 -6.84 3.63
C GLU A 61 -12.01 -6.54 2.18
N VAL A 62 -11.89 -7.59 1.35
CA VAL A 62 -11.56 -7.45 -0.07
C VAL A 62 -12.86 -7.37 -0.86
N ASP A 63 -13.45 -6.17 -0.87
CA ASP A 63 -14.55 -5.82 -1.77
C ASP A 63 -14.08 -5.59 -3.22
N GLU A 64 -15.01 -5.35 -4.13
CA GLU A 64 -14.72 -5.18 -5.56
C GLU A 64 -13.79 -3.99 -5.85
N ALA A 65 -13.90 -2.89 -5.09
CA ALA A 65 -13.00 -1.75 -5.24
C ALA A 65 -11.59 -2.12 -4.76
N MET A 66 -11.50 -2.84 -3.65
CA MET A 66 -10.23 -3.31 -3.11
C MET A 66 -9.53 -4.27 -4.08
N LYS A 67 -10.27 -5.20 -4.71
CA LYS A 67 -9.71 -6.10 -5.74
C LYS A 67 -9.13 -5.34 -6.92
N GLN A 68 -9.82 -4.30 -7.39
CA GLN A 68 -9.32 -3.46 -8.48
C GLN A 68 -8.00 -2.80 -8.08
N ARG A 69 -7.92 -2.21 -6.88
CA ARG A 69 -6.69 -1.61 -6.36
C ARG A 69 -5.56 -2.61 -6.22
N LEU A 70 -5.82 -3.78 -5.66
CA LEU A 70 -4.83 -4.85 -5.51
C LEU A 70 -4.31 -5.32 -6.88
N ALA A 71 -5.18 -5.42 -7.88
CA ALA A 71 -4.79 -5.78 -9.24
C ALA A 71 -3.92 -4.68 -9.89
N GLU A 72 -4.25 -3.40 -9.70
CA GLU A 72 -3.43 -2.28 -10.16
C GLU A 72 -2.02 -2.31 -9.55
N ILE A 73 -1.94 -2.49 -8.23
CA ILE A 73 -0.66 -2.57 -7.51
C ILE A 73 0.13 -3.79 -8.00
N SER A 74 -0.51 -4.95 -8.07
CA SER A 74 0.12 -6.18 -8.54
C SER A 74 0.71 -6.02 -9.94
N ARG A 75 0.08 -5.26 -10.84
CA ARG A 75 0.63 -4.99 -12.18
C ARG A 75 1.85 -4.08 -12.15
N LYS A 76 1.92 -3.14 -11.21
CA LYS A 76 3.01 -2.16 -11.09
C LYS A 76 4.25 -2.72 -10.39
N ILE A 77 4.07 -3.71 -9.50
CA ILE A 77 5.16 -4.37 -8.77
C ILE A 77 5.58 -5.72 -9.40
N SER A 78 5.00 -6.10 -10.54
CA SER A 78 5.28 -7.36 -11.25
C SER A 78 6.45 -7.28 -12.21
#